data_AF-A0A2V8VTN9-F1
#
_entry.id   AF-A0A2V8VTN9-F1
#
_cell.length_a   1.000
_cell.length_b   1.000
_cell.length_c   1.000
_cell.angle_alpha   90.00
_cell.angle_beta   90.00
_cell.angle_gamma   90.00
#
_symmetry.space_group_name_H-M   'P 1'
#
loop_
_entity.id
_entity.type
_entity.pdbx_description
1 polymer ?
#
loop_
_entity_poly.entity_id
_entity_poly.type
_entity_poly.pdbx_seq_one_letter_code
_entity_poly.pdbx_strand_id
1 'polypeptide(L)' 'MFPNYRKKAGGEADFTQFTQAVLPSWNGSLPATFFYGKDGRQAGHMFGEGPRDAYESAVRTLLAPRSD' A
#
# COMPACT_ATOMS: atom_id res chain seq x y z
N MET A 1 -1.88 7.28 13.31
CA MET A 1 -0.55 7.55 12.70
C MET A 1 -0.32 6.45 11.66
N PHE A 2 -0.16 6.77 10.38
CA PHE A 2 0.29 5.77 9.40
C PHE A 2 1.74 5.39 9.75
N PRO A 3 2.03 4.12 10.09
CA PRO A 3 3.38 3.73 10.47
C PRO A 3 4.27 3.78 9.23
N ASN A 4 5.17 4.76 9.18
CA ASN A 4 6.21 4.81 8.16
C ASN A 4 7.29 3.80 8.56
N TYR A 5 7.24 2.59 8.00
CA TYR A 5 8.15 1.51 8.36
C TYR A 5 9.51 1.68 7.66
N ARG A 6 10.59 1.74 8.45
CA ARG A 6 11.98 1.60 7.96
C ARG A 6 12.52 0.28 8.47
N LYS A 7 12.91 -0.61 7.56
CA LYS A 7 13.55 -1.89 7.91
C LYS A 7 14.82 -1.62 8.70
N LYS A 8 14.87 -2.09 9.95
CA LYS A 8 16.09 -2.08 10.79
C LYS A 8 16.82 -3.41 10.63
N ALA A 9 18.14 -3.41 10.79
CA ALA A 9 18.91 -4.65 10.86
C ALA A 9 18.42 -5.50 12.05
N GLY A 10 18.11 -6.78 11.80
CA GLY A 10 17.55 -7.70 12.81
C GLY A 10 16.03 -7.62 12.98
N GLY A 11 15.32 -6.89 12.12
CA GLY A 11 13.87 -6.71 12.16
C GLY A 11 13.07 -7.59 11.20
N GLU A 12 13.67 -8.67 10.67
CA GLU A 12 13.05 -9.58 9.68
C GLU A 12 11.69 -10.15 10.12
N ALA A 13 11.53 -10.47 11.41
CA ALA A 13 10.26 -10.97 11.95
C ALA A 13 9.18 -9.88 11.92
N ASP A 14 9.49 -8.68 12.42
CA ASP A 14 8.58 -7.53 12.40
C ASP A 14 8.22 -7.12 10.96
N PHE A 15 9.20 -7.20 10.05
CA PHE A 15 8.97 -6.93 8.63
C PHE A 15 8.01 -7.96 8.04
N THR A 16 8.21 -9.24 8.32
CA THR A 16 7.34 -10.32 7.83
C THR A 16 5.93 -10.16 8.38
N GLN A 17 5.79 -9.86 9.68
CA GLN A 17 4.48 -9.60 10.28
C GLN A 17 3.80 -8.39 9.64
N PHE A 18 4.55 -7.32 9.39
CA PHE A 18 4.03 -6.13 8.74
C PHE A 18 3.58 -6.41 7.30
N THR A 19 4.40 -7.06 6.48
CA THR A 19 4.04 -7.35 5.08
C THR A 19 2.82 -8.27 5.01
N GLN A 20 2.75 -9.30 5.88
CA GLN A 20 1.58 -10.18 5.99
C GLN A 20 0.30 -9.43 6.41
N ALA A 21 0.41 -8.43 7.28
CA ALA A 21 -0.73 -7.61 7.70
C ALA A 21 -1.20 -6.62 6.62
N VAL A 22 -0.28 -6.09 5.80
CA VAL A 22 -0.60 -5.14 4.73
C VAL A 22 -1.19 -5.85 3.51
N LEU A 23 -0.47 -6.86 2.99
CA LEU A 23 -0.89 -7.66 1.85
C LEU A 23 -0.10 -8.99 1.89
N PRO A 24 -0.73 -10.14 2.20
CA PRO A 24 -0.03 -11.42 2.35
C PRO A 24 0.82 -11.86 1.14
N SER A 25 0.47 -11.41 -0.07
CA SER A 25 1.23 -11.67 -1.29
C SER A 25 2.40 -10.72 -1.52
N TRP A 26 2.58 -9.69 -0.70
CA TRP A 26 3.70 -8.78 -0.80
C TRP A 26 4.96 -9.37 -0.14
N ASN A 27 5.98 -9.59 -0.95
CA ASN A 27 7.27 -10.12 -0.51
C ASN A 27 8.26 -9.06 0.00
N GLY A 28 7.81 -7.82 0.17
CA GLY A 28 8.68 -6.71 0.58
C GLY A 28 9.37 -5.96 -0.56
N SER A 29 8.97 -6.20 -1.81
CA SER A 29 9.41 -5.40 -2.96
C SER A 29 9.19 -3.91 -2.75
N LEU A 30 10.14 -3.09 -3.20
CA LEU A 30 10.06 -1.63 -3.14
C LEU A 30 10.39 -1.01 -4.53
N PRO A 31 9.79 0.15 -4.87
CA PRO A 31 8.74 0.84 -4.13
C PRO A 31 7.41 0.06 -4.17
N ALA A 32 6.61 0.21 -3.11
CA ALA A 32 5.27 -0.38 -3.01
C ALA A 32 4.29 0.66 -2.49
N THR A 33 3.14 0.78 -3.16
CA THR A 33 2.06 1.70 -2.79
C THR A 33 0.80 0.88 -2.54
N PHE A 34 0.14 1.09 -1.41
CA PHE A 34 -1.10 0.42 -1.02
C PHE A 34 -2.20 1.46 -0.85
N PHE A 35 -3.35 1.20 -1.46
CA PHE A 35 -4.48 2.12 -1.47
C PHE A 35 -5.58 1.60 -0.57
N TYR A 36 -6.10 2.45 0.32
CA TYR A 36 -7.19 2.13 1.24
C TYR A 36 -8.40 3.03 0.94
N GLY A 37 -9.58 2.43 0.93
CA GLY A 37 -10.85 3.13 0.79
C GLY A 37 -11.26 3.83 2.09
N LYS A 38 -12.34 4.63 2.02
CA LYS A 38 -12.92 5.34 3.16
C LYS A 38 -13.39 4.42 4.29
N ASP A 39 -13.70 3.17 3.96
CA ASP A 39 -14.07 2.11 4.91
C ASP A 39 -12.87 1.45 5.61
N GLY A 40 -11.65 1.91 5.31
CA GLY A 40 -10.41 1.35 5.84
C GLY A 40 -10.00 0.03 5.16
N ARG A 41 -10.74 -0.46 4.17
CA ARG A 41 -10.37 -1.67 3.42
C ARG A 41 -9.40 -1.34 2.30
N GLN A 42 -8.52 -2.29 1.99
CA GLN A 42 -7.61 -2.15 0.87
C GLN A 42 -8.40 -2.19 -0.46
N ALA A 43 -8.20 -1.16 -1.27
CA ALA A 43 -8.84 -0.98 -2.58
C ALA A 43 -7.89 -1.32 -3.75
N GLY A 44 -6.57 -1.34 -3.52
CA GLY A 44 -5.59 -1.72 -4.54
C GLY A 44 -4.14 -1.62 -4.06
N HIS A 45 -3.21 -1.94 -4.96
CA HIS A 45 -1.78 -1.76 -4.74
C HIS A 45 -1.04 -1.57 -6.07
N MET A 46 0.17 -1.03 -6.01
CA MET A 46 1.12 -0.95 -7.12
C MET A 46 2.53 -1.29 -6.62
N PHE A 47 3.26 -2.08 -7.40
CA PHE A 47 4.65 -2.42 -7.16
C PHE A 47 5.55 -1.83 -8.24
N GLY A 48 6.76 -1.44 -7.86
CA GLY A 48 7.72 -0.83 -8.78
C GLY A 48 7.43 0.63 -9.05
N GLU A 49 8.35 1.25 -9.79
CA GLU A 49 8.20 2.62 -10.26
C GLU A 49 7.13 2.69 -11.36
N GLY A 50 6.37 3.78 -11.37
CA GLY A 50 5.35 4.04 -12.38
C GLY A 50 5.26 5.51 -12.73
N PRO A 51 4.61 5.86 -13.86
CA PRO A 51 4.40 7.24 -14.23
C PRO A 51 3.44 7.91 -13.23
N ARG A 52 3.69 9.19 -12.93
CA ARG A 52 2.87 10.01 -12.02
C ARG A 52 1.37 9.90 -12.30
N ASP A 53 0.98 9.92 -13.58
CA ASP A 53 -0.42 9.87 -14.02
C ASP A 53 -1.14 8.59 -13.57
N ALA A 54 -0.44 7.46 -13.47
CA ALA A 54 -1.02 6.21 -12.99
C ALA A 54 -1.43 6.33 -11.51
N TYR A 55 -0.57 6.95 -10.68
CA TYR A 55 -0.86 7.19 -9.28
C TYR A 55 -1.98 8.22 -9.10
N GLU A 56 -1.95 9.32 -9.87
CA GLU A 56 -3.01 10.33 -9.80
C GLU A 56 -4.37 9.76 -10.20
N SER A 57 -4.42 8.91 -11.23
CA SER A 57 -5.65 8.23 -11.66
C SER A 57 -6.19 7.28 -10.58
N ALA A 58 -5.32 6.51 -9.93
CA ALA A 58 -5.71 5.64 -8.82
C ALA A 58 -6.26 6.44 -7.63
N VAL A 59 -5.62 7.56 -7.27
CA VAL A 59 -6.09 8.45 -6.21
C VAL A 59 -7.45 9.06 -6.55
N ARG A 60 -7.66 9.53 -7.78
CA ARG A 60 -8.97 10.06 -8.22
C ARG A 60 -10.07 9.00 -8.13
N THR A 61 -9.76 7.77 -8.52
CA THR A 61 -10.69 6.63 -8.42
C THR A 61 -11.10 6.36 -6.97
N LEU A 62 -10.16 6.42 -6.02
CA LEU A 62 -10.44 6.23 -4.59
C LEU A 62 -11.30 7.35 -3.99
N LEU A 63 -11.13 8.57 -4.49
CA LEU A 63 -11.82 9.76 -3.99
C LEU A 63 -13.20 9.96 -4.62
N ALA A 64 -13.49 9.26 -5.73
CA ALA A 64 -14.78 9.34 -6.40
C ALA A 64 -15.92 9.03 -5.40
N PRO A 65 -17.05 9.75 -5.50
CA PRO A 65 -18.25 9.39 -4.75
C PRO A 65 -18.64 7.95 -5.10
N ARG A 66 -19.10 7.18 -4.10
CA ARG A 66 -19.70 5.88 -4.39
C ARG A 66 -21.02 6.17 -5.10
N SER A 67 -21.23 5.55 -6.26
CA SER A 67 -22.57 5.43 -6.81
C SER A 67 -23.27 4.37 -5.97
N ASP A 68 -24.22 4.81 -5.15
CA ASP A 68 -25.03 3.94 -4.30
C ASP A 68 -26.01 3.09 -5.13
#